data_AF-A0A644XEY8-F1
#
_entry.id   AF-A0A644XEY8-F1
#
_cell.length_a   1.000
_cell.length_b   1.000
_cell.length_c   1.000
_cell.angle_alpha   90.00
_cell.angle_beta   90.00
_cell.angle_gamma   90.00
#
_symmetry.space_group_name_H-M   'P 1'
#
loop_
_entity.id
_entity.type
_entity.pdbx_description
1 polymer ?
#
loop_
_entity_poly.entity_id
_entity_poly.type
_entity_poly.pdbx_seq_one_letter_code
_entity_poly.pdbx_strand_id
1 'polypeptide(L)'
;MSHIDEHVELKKYQEEVLSKARETMSEDDIAYVEEDLRSPCTQEIAVFRAFAEVVEKAEDQIVVIDTAPTGHTLLLLESTQSYNHEIKRSNGDIPESAKKLLPRLRNTAETEVIIVTLAEATPVYEALRLEEDLKRAKIAAKWWVVNSSLYRTGTTNQMLSAKASNEIEWINKVDAHSNGNFAVISWSPDEIKGDKLKEL
;
A
#
# COMPACT_ATOMS: atom_id res chain seq x y z
N MET A 1 14.19 4.34 -9.46
CA MET A 1 12.97 3.85 -8.80
C MET A 1 13.12 2.36 -8.58
N SER A 2 12.79 1.88 -7.37
CA SER A 2 12.68 0.45 -7.08
C SER A 2 11.21 0.04 -7.24
N HIS A 3 10.94 -1.16 -7.73
CA HIS A 3 9.60 -1.71 -7.86
C HIS A 3 9.59 -3.15 -7.30
N ILE A 4 8.52 -3.53 -6.63
CA ILE A 4 8.29 -4.89 -6.13
C ILE A 4 7.38 -5.58 -7.13
N ASP A 5 7.94 -6.53 -7.88
CA ASP A 5 7.17 -7.37 -8.81
C ASP A 5 6.77 -8.66 -8.10
N GLU A 6 5.46 -8.84 -7.89
CA GLU A 6 4.91 -9.94 -7.11
C GLU A 6 5.32 -11.32 -7.66
N HIS A 7 5.42 -11.48 -8.98
CA HIS A 7 5.79 -12.75 -9.59
C HIS A 7 7.29 -13.03 -9.45
N VAL A 8 8.11 -11.99 -9.52
CA VAL A 8 9.56 -12.11 -9.29
C VAL A 8 9.84 -12.45 -7.83
N GLU A 9 9.19 -11.77 -6.88
CA GLU A 9 9.40 -12.02 -5.46
C GLU A 9 8.87 -13.39 -5.03
N LEU A 10 7.72 -13.82 -5.57
CA LEU A 10 7.22 -15.18 -5.35
C LEU A 10 8.24 -16.23 -5.80
N LYS A 11 8.81 -16.10 -6.99
CA LYS A 11 9.80 -17.06 -7.50
C LYS A 11 11.06 -17.11 -6.64
N LYS A 12 11.60 -15.96 -6.26
CA LYS A 12 12.77 -15.89 -5.35
C LYS A 12 12.47 -16.58 -4.02
N TYR A 13 11.30 -16.34 -3.45
CA TYR A 13 10.88 -16.97 -2.20
C TYR A 13 10.73 -18.48 -2.34
N GLN A 14 10.10 -18.95 -3.43
CA GLN A 14 9.97 -20.38 -3.72
C GLN A 14 11.33 -21.06 -3.87
N GLU A 15 12.27 -20.44 -4.60
CA GLU A 15 13.63 -20.94 -4.77
C GLU A 15 14.38 -21.01 -3.44
N GLU A 16 14.28 -19.98 -2.59
CA GLU A 16 14.92 -19.96 -1.27
C GLU A 16 14.40 -21.11 -0.39
N VAL A 17 13.08 -21.28 -0.31
CA VAL A 17 12.44 -22.32 0.50
C VAL A 17 12.77 -23.71 -0.02
N LEU A 18 12.72 -23.93 -1.34
CA LEU A 18 13.04 -25.23 -1.94
C LEU A 18 14.53 -25.57 -1.80
N SER A 19 15.43 -24.58 -1.86
CA SER A 19 16.87 -24.80 -1.62
C SER A 19 17.11 -25.32 -0.21
N LYS A 20 16.55 -24.65 0.80
CA LYS A 20 16.66 -25.07 2.21
C LYS A 20 16.03 -26.44 2.46
N ALA A 21 14.88 -26.72 1.84
CA ALA A 21 14.22 -28.01 1.95
C ALA A 21 15.07 -29.15 1.36
N ARG A 22 15.70 -28.93 0.19
CA ARG A 22 16.58 -29.93 -0.45
C ARG A 22 17.81 -30.30 0.37
N GLU A 23 18.28 -29.40 1.25
CA GLU A 23 19.40 -29.67 2.15
C GLU A 23 19.03 -30.57 3.34
N THR A 24 17.73 -30.63 3.70
CA THR A 24 17.29 -31.17 5.00
C THR A 24 16.18 -32.24 4.90
N MET A 25 15.50 -32.38 3.77
CA MET A 25 14.28 -33.19 3.61
C MET A 25 14.41 -34.28 2.54
N SER A 26 13.52 -35.28 2.59
CA SER A 26 13.42 -36.35 1.58
C SER A 26 12.73 -35.86 0.29
N GLU A 27 12.85 -36.61 -0.82
CA GLU A 27 12.21 -36.24 -2.09
C GLU A 27 10.68 -36.13 -1.99
N ASP A 28 10.04 -37.04 -1.25
CA ASP A 28 8.58 -37.03 -1.03
C ASP A 28 8.14 -35.81 -0.22
N ASP A 29 8.93 -35.40 0.77
CA ASP A 29 8.65 -34.21 1.58
C ASP A 29 8.86 -32.91 0.77
N ILE A 30 9.83 -32.88 -0.13
CA ILE A 30 10.07 -31.73 -1.03
C ILE A 30 8.89 -31.54 -1.98
N ALA A 31 8.32 -32.61 -2.52
CA ALA A 31 7.14 -32.55 -3.39
C ALA A 31 5.93 -31.94 -2.65
N TYR A 32 5.77 -32.24 -1.36
CA TYR A 32 4.74 -31.64 -0.53
C TYR A 32 4.95 -30.13 -0.34
N VAL A 33 6.20 -29.71 -0.06
CA VAL A 33 6.55 -28.28 0.07
C VAL A 33 6.31 -27.53 -1.23
N GLU A 34 6.64 -28.12 -2.38
CA GLU A 34 6.42 -27.50 -3.69
C GLU A 34 4.93 -27.23 -3.96
N GLU A 35 4.06 -28.16 -3.59
CA GLU A 35 2.61 -27.97 -3.75
C GLU A 35 2.07 -26.87 -2.82
N ASP A 36 2.52 -26.83 -1.56
CA ASP A 36 2.12 -25.76 -0.62
C ASP A 36 2.59 -24.37 -1.09
N LEU A 37 3.76 -24.28 -1.71
CA LEU A 37 4.29 -23.05 -2.31
C LEU A 37 3.47 -22.51 -3.49
N ARG A 38 2.50 -23.27 -4.03
CA ARG A 38 1.57 -22.81 -5.08
C ARG A 38 0.34 -22.09 -4.52
N SER A 39 0.17 -22.08 -3.20
CA SER A 39 -0.93 -21.35 -2.55
C SER A 39 -0.81 -19.82 -2.76
N PRO A 40 -1.93 -19.10 -3.01
CA PRO A 40 -1.94 -17.64 -3.08
C PRO A 40 -1.31 -16.95 -1.86
N CYS A 41 -1.45 -17.54 -0.66
CA CYS A 41 -0.86 -17.02 0.57
C CYS A 41 0.68 -16.93 0.52
N THR A 42 1.33 -17.78 -0.28
CA THR A 42 2.79 -17.74 -0.47
C THR A 42 3.22 -16.46 -1.20
N GLN A 43 2.42 -15.98 -2.17
CA GLN A 43 2.68 -14.72 -2.87
C GLN A 43 2.60 -13.54 -1.90
N GLU A 44 1.62 -13.54 -1.00
CA GLU A 44 1.45 -12.48 -0.01
C GLU A 44 2.65 -12.40 0.94
N ILE A 45 3.17 -13.55 1.40
CA ILE A 45 4.39 -13.61 2.24
C ILE A 45 5.61 -13.10 1.47
N ALA A 46 5.79 -13.52 0.22
CA ALA A 46 6.93 -13.09 -0.59
C ALA A 46 6.95 -11.57 -0.79
N VAL A 47 5.78 -10.99 -1.13
CA VAL A 47 5.61 -9.53 -1.25
C VAL A 47 5.83 -8.83 0.08
N PHE A 48 5.33 -9.40 1.19
CA PHE A 48 5.53 -8.85 2.53
C PHE A 48 7.02 -8.78 2.92
N ARG A 49 7.81 -9.82 2.64
CA ARG A 49 9.26 -9.83 2.89
C ARG A 49 9.98 -8.75 2.06
N ALA A 50 9.71 -8.69 0.76
CA ALA A 50 10.29 -7.67 -0.11
C ALA A 50 9.92 -6.26 0.33
N PHE A 51 8.68 -6.06 0.77
CA PHE A 51 8.22 -4.80 1.34
C PHE A 51 8.97 -4.43 2.62
N ALA A 52 9.16 -5.40 3.53
CA ALA A 52 9.91 -5.20 4.76
C ALA A 52 11.36 -4.77 4.50
N GLU A 53 12.03 -5.36 3.51
CA GLU A 53 13.38 -4.97 3.09
C GLU A 53 13.43 -3.55 2.49
N VAL A 54 12.40 -3.13 1.77
CA VAL A 54 12.30 -1.75 1.25
C VAL A 54 12.11 -0.76 2.39
N VAL A 55 11.25 -1.07 3.35
CA VAL A 55 10.97 -0.23 4.53
C VAL A 55 12.16 -0.16 5.48
N GLU A 56 12.96 -1.22 5.61
CA GLU A 56 14.17 -1.20 6.44
C GLU A 56 15.18 -0.13 5.98
N LYS A 57 15.22 0.18 4.68
CA LYS A 57 16.06 1.29 4.16
C LYS A 57 15.68 2.64 4.75
N ALA A 58 14.49 2.78 5.36
CA ALA A 58 14.08 4.00 6.04
C ALA A 58 14.88 4.29 7.33
N GLU A 59 15.79 3.39 7.75
CA GLU A 59 16.76 3.67 8.82
C GLU A 59 17.72 4.83 8.46
N ASP A 60 18.11 4.94 7.18
CA ASP A 60 19.13 5.92 6.74
C ASP A 60 18.60 6.97 5.74
N GLN A 61 17.37 6.82 5.25
CA GLN A 61 16.80 7.68 4.21
C GLN A 61 15.27 7.77 4.27
N ILE A 62 14.68 8.69 3.49
CA ILE A 62 13.23 8.76 3.33
C ILE A 62 12.80 7.81 2.21
N VAL A 63 11.84 6.94 2.51
CA VAL A 63 11.25 6.01 1.54
C VAL A 63 9.81 6.41 1.29
N VAL A 64 9.48 6.71 0.02
CA VAL A 64 8.10 6.96 -0.42
C VAL A 64 7.59 5.69 -1.09
N ILE A 65 6.44 5.21 -0.65
CA ILE A 65 5.83 3.97 -1.12
C ILE A 65 4.55 4.33 -1.85
N ASP A 66 4.51 4.00 -3.13
CA ASP A 66 3.32 4.11 -3.96
C ASP A 66 2.64 2.73 -4.04
N THR A 67 1.44 2.61 -3.45
CA THR A 67 0.71 1.35 -3.35
C THR A 67 -0.36 1.24 -4.43
N ALA A 68 -0.52 0.07 -5.03
CA ALA A 68 -1.52 -0.18 -6.07
C ALA A 68 -2.98 0.00 -5.58
N PRO A 69 -3.92 0.39 -6.48
CA PRO A 69 -5.31 0.74 -6.15
C PRO A 69 -6.27 -0.46 -6.01
N THR A 70 -5.81 -1.70 -6.20
CA THR A 70 -6.69 -2.87 -6.12
C THR A 70 -7.08 -3.15 -4.68
N GLY A 71 -8.30 -3.67 -4.43
CA GLY A 71 -8.92 -3.89 -3.11
C GLY A 71 -8.17 -4.78 -2.10
N HIS A 72 -6.91 -5.07 -2.37
CA HIS A 72 -5.88 -5.58 -1.47
C HIS A 72 -4.77 -4.55 -1.23
N THR A 73 -5.02 -3.22 -1.32
CA THR A 73 -4.10 -2.16 -0.86
C THR A 73 -3.64 -2.39 0.60
N LEU A 74 -4.31 -3.33 1.26
CA LEU A 74 -4.14 -3.85 2.61
C LEU A 74 -3.73 -5.33 2.66
N LEU A 75 -3.04 -5.88 1.66
CA LEU A 75 -2.28 -7.13 1.80
C LEU A 75 -1.27 -7.05 2.97
N LEU A 76 -0.95 -5.82 3.40
CA LEU A 76 -0.14 -5.47 4.57
C LEU A 76 -0.91 -5.40 5.89
N LEU A 77 -2.25 -5.40 5.91
CA LEU A 77 -3.02 -5.39 7.18
C LEU A 77 -3.57 -6.75 7.59
N GLU A 78 -3.53 -7.73 6.70
CA GLU A 78 -3.45 -9.13 7.10
C GLU A 78 -2.03 -9.53 7.55
N SER A 79 -1.13 -8.56 7.70
CA SER A 79 0.24 -8.76 8.19
C SER A 79 0.35 -9.60 9.44
N THR A 80 -0.62 -9.60 10.36
CA THR A 80 -0.57 -10.55 11.49
C THR A 80 -0.74 -12.00 11.05
N GLN A 81 -1.58 -12.29 10.06
CA GLN A 81 -1.75 -13.64 9.53
C GLN A 81 -0.55 -14.06 8.69
N SER A 82 -0.10 -13.22 7.74
CA SER A 82 1.08 -13.52 6.92
C SER A 82 2.35 -13.64 7.78
N TYR A 83 2.55 -12.73 8.76
CA TYR A 83 3.64 -12.82 9.74
C TYR A 83 3.54 -14.07 10.61
N ASN A 84 2.37 -14.38 11.19
CA ASN A 84 2.19 -15.60 11.98
C ASN A 84 2.40 -16.87 11.14
N HIS A 85 2.02 -16.85 9.87
CA HIS A 85 2.23 -17.95 8.95
C HIS A 85 3.72 -18.09 8.62
N GLU A 86 4.42 -16.98 8.40
CA GLU A 86 5.87 -16.94 8.21
C GLU A 86 6.62 -17.45 9.45
N ILE A 87 6.23 -17.06 10.68
CA ILE A 87 6.82 -17.62 11.91
C ILE A 87 6.69 -19.15 11.93
N LYS A 88 5.48 -19.65 11.63
CA LYS A 88 5.19 -21.09 11.65
C LYS A 88 6.00 -21.84 10.59
N ARG A 89 6.19 -21.25 9.42
CA ARG A 89 6.85 -21.88 8.27
C ARG A 89 8.37 -21.85 8.37
N SER A 90 8.93 -20.76 8.89
CA SER A 90 10.38 -20.56 9.01
C SER A 90 10.99 -21.20 10.26
N ASN A 91 10.21 -21.96 11.06
CA ASN A 91 10.65 -22.50 12.37
C ASN A 91 11.31 -21.43 13.27
N GLY A 92 10.90 -20.16 13.14
CA GLY A 92 11.45 -19.02 13.89
C GLY A 92 12.57 -18.22 13.21
N ASP A 93 13.08 -18.63 12.04
CA ASP A 93 14.08 -17.87 11.26
C ASP A 93 13.42 -16.81 10.36
N ILE A 94 12.89 -15.76 10.98
CA ILE A 94 12.25 -14.65 10.28
C ILE A 94 13.28 -13.53 10.09
N PRO A 95 13.40 -12.93 8.89
CA PRO A 95 14.25 -11.77 8.67
C PRO A 95 13.97 -10.64 9.68
N GLU A 96 15.01 -9.97 10.16
CA GLU A 96 14.86 -8.84 11.09
C GLU A 96 14.03 -7.69 10.48
N SER A 97 14.14 -7.46 9.17
CA SER A 97 13.34 -6.49 8.42
C SER A 97 11.84 -6.73 8.62
N ALA A 98 11.38 -7.99 8.51
CA ALA A 98 9.98 -8.38 8.69
C ALA A 98 9.49 -8.20 10.14
N LYS A 99 10.36 -8.44 11.14
CA LYS A 99 10.02 -8.19 12.56
C LYS A 99 9.85 -6.71 12.87
N LYS A 100 10.72 -5.86 12.30
CA LYS A 100 10.70 -4.40 12.52
C LYS A 100 9.59 -3.68 11.76
N LEU A 101 9.07 -4.29 10.69
CA LEU A 101 8.12 -3.67 9.79
C LEU A 101 6.87 -3.12 10.51
N LEU A 102 6.12 -3.97 11.22
CA LEU A 102 4.87 -3.55 11.86
C LEU A 102 5.07 -2.51 12.98
N PRO A 103 6.07 -2.66 13.89
CA PRO A 103 6.41 -1.59 14.82
C PRO A 103 6.68 -0.25 14.13
N ARG A 104 7.43 -0.26 13.03
CA ARG A 104 7.78 0.95 12.27
C ARG A 104 6.57 1.61 11.62
N LEU A 105 5.72 0.84 10.94
CA LEU A 105 4.50 1.37 10.31
C LEU A 105 3.50 1.96 11.32
N ARG A 106 3.50 1.44 12.56
CA ARG A 106 2.66 1.95 13.65
C ARG A 106 3.27 3.17 14.36
N ASN A 107 4.55 3.47 14.14
CA ASN A 107 5.22 4.59 14.77
C ASN A 107 4.93 5.89 13.99
N THR A 108 4.08 6.75 14.54
CA THR A 108 3.71 8.04 13.94
C THR A 108 4.85 9.06 13.87
N ALA A 109 5.98 8.81 14.53
CA ALA A 109 7.18 9.63 14.38
C ALA A 109 8.05 9.21 13.18
N GLU A 110 7.84 8.02 12.65
CA GLU A 110 8.63 7.45 11.54
C GLU A 110 7.82 7.23 10.26
N THR A 111 6.52 6.94 10.38
CA THR A 111 5.63 6.63 9.27
C THR A 111 4.43 7.57 9.24
N GLU A 112 4.15 8.09 8.05
CA GLU A 112 2.94 8.87 7.76
C GLU A 112 2.24 8.24 6.56
N VAL A 113 0.91 8.10 6.64
CA VAL A 113 0.08 7.58 5.54
C VAL A 113 -0.77 8.71 4.97
N ILE A 114 -0.73 8.86 3.64
CA ILE A 114 -1.51 9.84 2.89
C ILE A 114 -2.56 9.09 2.07
N ILE A 115 -3.83 9.37 2.32
CA ILE A 115 -4.95 8.77 1.60
C ILE A 115 -5.26 9.64 0.37
N VAL A 116 -5.26 9.04 -0.81
CA VAL A 116 -5.60 9.74 -2.06
C VAL A 116 -6.97 9.26 -2.56
N THR A 117 -7.86 10.20 -2.87
CA THR A 117 -9.21 9.93 -3.37
C THR A 117 -9.58 10.89 -4.51
N LEU A 118 -10.67 10.59 -5.22
CA LEU A 118 -11.35 11.54 -6.09
C LEU A 118 -12.54 12.17 -5.36
N ALA A 119 -12.97 13.36 -5.81
CA ALA A 119 -14.13 14.07 -5.27
C ALA A 119 -15.47 13.46 -5.75
N GLU A 120 -15.66 12.17 -5.51
CA GLU A 120 -16.84 11.41 -5.91
C GLU A 120 -17.30 10.48 -4.79
N ALA A 121 -18.57 10.04 -4.84
CA ALA A 121 -19.18 9.24 -3.79
C ALA A 121 -18.39 7.95 -3.49
N THR A 122 -18.21 7.10 -4.51
CA THR A 122 -17.58 5.79 -4.36
C THR A 122 -16.14 5.91 -3.86
N PRO A 123 -15.25 6.70 -4.50
CA PRO A 123 -13.87 6.85 -4.03
C PRO A 123 -13.75 7.36 -2.59
N VAL A 124 -14.56 8.35 -2.19
CA VAL A 124 -14.52 8.85 -0.81
C VAL A 124 -14.98 7.78 0.18
N TYR A 125 -16.02 7.01 -0.12
CA TYR A 125 -16.46 5.93 0.77
C TYR A 125 -15.46 4.76 0.81
N GLU A 126 -14.77 4.45 -0.28
CA GLU A 126 -13.70 3.46 -0.28
C GLU A 126 -12.49 3.93 0.54
N ALA A 127 -12.09 5.19 0.41
CA ALA A 127 -11.02 5.80 1.19
C ALA A 127 -11.34 5.84 2.70
N LEU A 128 -12.61 6.06 3.08
CA LEU A 128 -13.05 6.00 4.48
C LEU A 128 -12.92 4.58 5.05
N ARG A 129 -13.28 3.54 4.26
CA ARG A 129 -13.10 2.14 4.68
C ARG A 129 -11.62 1.79 4.83
N LEU A 130 -10.78 2.26 3.91
CA LEU A 130 -9.33 2.10 4.01
C LEU A 130 -8.79 2.71 5.32
N GLU A 131 -9.22 3.92 5.68
CA GLU A 131 -8.82 4.55 6.95
C GLU A 131 -9.27 3.74 8.17
N GLU A 132 -10.50 3.19 8.16
CA GLU A 132 -10.98 2.30 9.23
C GLU A 132 -10.10 1.05 9.35
N ASP A 133 -9.72 0.45 8.23
CA ASP A 133 -8.85 -0.72 8.20
C ASP A 133 -7.45 -0.40 8.75
N LEU A 134 -6.85 0.73 8.35
CA LEU A 134 -5.58 1.24 8.89
C LEU A 134 -5.65 1.45 10.40
N LYS A 135 -6.74 2.05 10.88
CA LYS A 135 -7.00 2.25 12.31
C LYS A 135 -7.11 0.92 13.06
N ARG A 136 -7.76 -0.11 12.50
CA ARG A 136 -7.79 -1.46 13.10
C ARG A 136 -6.39 -2.05 13.25
N ALA A 137 -5.50 -1.80 12.29
CA ALA A 137 -4.11 -2.23 12.37
C ALA A 137 -3.19 -1.33 13.21
N LYS A 138 -3.74 -0.25 13.79
CA LYS A 138 -3.02 0.77 14.56
C LYS A 138 -2.01 1.57 13.72
N ILE A 139 -2.27 1.73 12.43
CA ILE A 139 -1.53 2.62 11.55
C ILE A 139 -2.32 3.93 11.44
N ALA A 140 -1.66 5.05 11.71
CA ALA A 140 -2.31 6.36 11.61
C ALA A 140 -2.28 6.86 10.16
N ALA A 141 -3.41 7.41 9.70
CA ALA A 141 -3.49 8.19 8.48
C ALA A 141 -4.10 9.55 8.83
N LYS A 142 -3.34 10.62 8.64
CA LYS A 142 -3.77 11.97 8.98
C LYS A 142 -4.18 12.77 7.74
N TRP A 143 -3.44 12.60 6.65
CA TRP A 143 -3.53 13.47 5.48
C TRP A 143 -4.36 12.85 4.38
N TRP A 144 -5.20 13.68 3.76
CA TRP A 144 -6.04 13.32 2.63
C TRP A 144 -5.70 14.18 1.41
N VAL A 145 -5.69 13.58 0.22
CA VAL A 145 -5.53 14.29 -1.04
C VAL A 145 -6.72 13.99 -1.92
N VAL A 146 -7.47 15.04 -2.24
CA VAL A 146 -8.54 14.99 -3.25
C VAL A 146 -7.91 15.34 -4.60
N ASN A 147 -7.65 14.31 -5.39
CA ASN A 147 -6.94 14.45 -6.65
C ASN A 147 -7.89 14.75 -7.82
N SER A 148 -7.32 15.31 -8.91
CA SER A 148 -8.01 15.51 -10.18
C SER A 148 -9.32 16.30 -10.09
N SER A 149 -9.38 17.30 -9.21
CA SER A 149 -10.59 18.09 -8.99
C SER A 149 -10.83 19.09 -10.11
N LEU A 150 -12.03 19.07 -10.69
CA LEU A 150 -12.49 20.10 -11.63
C LEU A 150 -12.87 21.39 -10.92
N TYR A 151 -13.24 21.34 -9.64
CA TYR A 151 -13.55 22.53 -8.84
C TYR A 151 -12.42 23.57 -8.89
N ARG A 152 -11.15 23.12 -8.88
CA ARG A 152 -9.98 24.00 -8.91
C ARG A 152 -9.60 24.54 -10.30
N THR A 153 -10.24 24.04 -11.37
CA THR A 153 -9.88 24.41 -12.76
C THR A 153 -10.44 25.76 -13.22
N GLY A 154 -11.49 26.27 -12.56
CA GLY A 154 -12.17 27.50 -13.01
C GLY A 154 -12.86 27.37 -14.37
N THR A 155 -13.25 26.14 -14.77
CA THR A 155 -13.90 25.87 -16.05
C THR A 155 -15.17 26.71 -16.26
N THR A 156 -15.37 27.19 -17.49
CA THR A 156 -16.57 27.94 -17.91
C THR A 156 -17.56 27.08 -18.70
N ASN A 157 -17.20 25.84 -19.02
CA ASN A 157 -18.08 24.92 -19.72
C ASN A 157 -19.23 24.50 -18.78
N GLN A 158 -20.48 24.57 -19.26
CA GLN A 158 -21.66 24.31 -18.44
C GLN A 158 -21.68 22.91 -17.81
N MET A 159 -21.30 21.88 -18.57
CA MET A 159 -21.26 20.50 -18.08
C MET A 159 -20.17 20.32 -17.03
N LEU A 160 -18.96 20.82 -17.31
CA LEU A 160 -17.83 20.69 -16.39
C LEU A 160 -18.03 21.52 -15.12
N SER A 161 -18.70 22.67 -15.23
CA SER A 161 -19.08 23.50 -14.07
C SER A 161 -20.09 22.76 -13.18
N ALA A 162 -21.04 22.03 -13.77
CA ALA A 162 -21.96 21.18 -13.02
C ALA A 162 -21.21 20.04 -12.31
N LYS A 163 -20.25 19.38 -12.98
CA LYS A 163 -19.42 18.35 -12.34
C LYS A 163 -18.56 18.92 -11.21
N ALA A 164 -17.90 20.05 -11.43
CA ALA A 164 -17.13 20.78 -10.42
C ALA A 164 -17.99 21.17 -9.20
N SER A 165 -19.25 21.55 -9.41
CA SER A 165 -20.18 21.86 -8.32
C SER A 165 -20.54 20.61 -7.50
N ASN A 166 -20.69 19.45 -8.14
CA ASN A 166 -20.96 18.18 -7.46
C ASN A 166 -19.76 17.69 -6.62
N GLU A 167 -18.54 18.11 -6.95
CA GLU A 167 -17.33 17.79 -6.15
C GLU A 167 -17.34 18.47 -4.78
N ILE A 168 -18.01 19.63 -4.63
CA ILE A 168 -17.99 20.45 -3.41
C ILE A 168 -18.50 19.65 -2.21
N GLU A 169 -19.56 18.87 -2.37
CA GLU A 169 -20.09 18.02 -1.29
C GLU A 169 -19.02 17.03 -0.78
N TRP A 170 -18.31 16.39 -1.70
CA TRP A 170 -17.29 15.40 -1.37
C TRP A 170 -16.03 16.03 -0.79
N ILE A 171 -15.60 17.19 -1.31
CA ILE A 171 -14.50 17.97 -0.75
C ILE A 171 -14.81 18.39 0.69
N ASN A 172 -16.01 18.92 0.94
CA ASN A 172 -16.43 19.31 2.29
C ASN A 172 -16.53 18.11 3.24
N LYS A 173 -16.93 16.94 2.73
CA LYS A 173 -16.93 15.69 3.51
C LYS A 173 -15.52 15.30 3.93
N VAL A 174 -14.54 15.40 3.02
CA VAL A 174 -13.12 15.12 3.32
C VAL A 174 -12.54 16.16 4.28
N ASP A 175 -12.85 17.45 4.11
CA ASP A 175 -12.43 18.51 5.03
C ASP A 175 -12.91 18.25 6.47
N ALA A 176 -14.23 18.04 6.62
CA ALA A 176 -14.84 17.76 7.91
C ALA A 176 -14.30 16.49 8.56
N HIS A 177 -14.01 15.45 7.76
CA HIS A 177 -13.48 14.18 8.25
C HIS A 177 -12.01 14.27 8.67
N SER A 178 -11.18 14.93 7.86
CA SER A 178 -9.73 15.08 8.09
C SER A 178 -9.37 16.20 9.08
N ASN A 179 -10.37 16.93 9.61
CA ASN A 179 -10.18 18.12 10.44
C ASN A 179 -9.24 19.15 9.79
N GLY A 180 -9.44 19.42 8.50
CA GLY A 180 -8.62 20.35 7.72
C GLY A 180 -7.25 19.82 7.28
N ASN A 181 -6.91 18.55 7.56
CA ASN A 181 -5.67 17.93 7.07
C ASN A 181 -5.86 17.33 5.67
N PHE A 182 -6.19 18.19 4.69
CA PHE A 182 -6.36 17.75 3.31
C PHE A 182 -5.82 18.75 2.29
N ALA A 183 -5.56 18.27 1.09
CA ALA A 183 -5.21 19.08 -0.07
C ALA A 183 -6.09 18.74 -1.27
N VAL A 184 -6.34 19.72 -2.14
CA VAL A 184 -7.09 19.53 -3.39
C VAL A 184 -6.17 19.82 -4.58
N ILE A 185 -5.94 18.81 -5.41
CA ILE A 185 -5.12 18.92 -6.61
C ILE A 185 -6.04 19.16 -7.80
N SER A 186 -5.71 20.18 -8.59
CA SER A 186 -6.49 20.51 -9.80
C SER A 186 -6.33 19.42 -10.84
N TRP A 187 -7.40 19.13 -11.57
CA TRP A 187 -7.31 18.36 -12.80
C TRP A 187 -6.36 19.05 -13.81
N SER A 188 -5.56 18.24 -14.52
CA SER A 188 -4.67 18.68 -15.59
C SER A 188 -5.08 18.03 -16.91
N PRO A 189 -5.16 18.79 -18.02
CA PRO A 189 -5.40 18.24 -19.36
C PRO A 189 -4.19 17.48 -19.90
N ASP A 190 -3.00 17.82 -19.44
CA ASP A 190 -1.76 17.18 -19.85
C ASP A 190 -1.39 16.06 -18.90
N GLU A 191 -0.73 15.04 -19.45
CA GLU A 191 -0.07 14.03 -18.64
C GLU A 191 1.05 14.67 -17.80
N ILE A 192 1.01 14.43 -16.50
CA ILE A 192 1.94 15.03 -15.54
C ILE A 192 3.21 14.17 -15.51
N LYS A 193 4.24 14.59 -16.25
CA LYS A 193 5.55 13.93 -16.34
C LYS A 193 6.70 14.93 -16.33
N GLY A 194 7.88 14.47 -15.90
CA GLY A 194 9.10 15.27 -15.94
C GLY A 194 8.98 16.53 -15.08
N ASP A 195 9.36 17.68 -15.62
CA ASP A 195 9.34 18.95 -14.88
C ASP A 195 7.93 19.40 -14.49
N LYS A 196 6.87 18.96 -15.18
CA LYS A 196 5.48 19.24 -14.79
C LYS A 196 5.13 18.69 -13.41
N LEU A 197 5.82 17.64 -12.93
CA LEU A 197 5.63 17.13 -11.56
C LEU A 197 6.12 18.13 -10.50
N LYS A 198 7.09 18.99 -10.83
CA LYS A 198 7.64 20.00 -9.91
C LYS A 198 6.79 21.28 -9.86
N GLU A 199 5.85 21.40 -10.78
CA GLU A 199 4.99 22.58 -10.95
C GLU A 199 3.62 22.42 -10.27
N LEU A 200 3.33 21.23 -9.73
CA LEU A 200 2.14 20.92 -8.92
C LEU A 200 2.23 21.47 -7.50
#